data_AF-A0AAW5Z3C8-F1
#
_entry.id   AF-A0AAW5Z3C8-F1
#
_cell.length_a   1.000
_cell.length_b   1.000
_cell.length_c   1.000
_cell.angle_alpha   90.00
_cell.angle_beta   90.00
_cell.angle_gamma   90.00
#
_symmetry.space_group_name_H-M   'P 1'
#
loop_
_entity.id
_entity.type
_entity.pdbx_description
1 polymer ?
#
loop_
_entity_poly.entity_id
_entity_poly.type
_entity_poly.pdbx_seq_one_letter_code
_entity_poly.pdbx_strand_id
1 'polypeptide(L)'
;MITDIPTKTDFYTMADHMVNEAWEKIADLAYDYRDINLWNSYCKTSEFYTESDIKNLEHYWLFARPKLITSFNLILQSIEFRLKGLIVEISPYLLITNATRNTPKPDSEGNISFSDFHTLDAQDLIKVYNTFASKSLPDDFITWFNSMRILRNRFMHTVDKKTDIMPELIFTSVVRAHNYLNTESAHWIWHRYKYKAIHSSGGINIGLDEDEDEEFSGIVWAMLQTHYEFTAAISACSKESAKKFFGYTKNDSGDTNSKESFYCRKCVSVMEKSWNFDSKHLDSALETVQYNRSKGAYICAFCLDEQKTKPIDIW
;
A
#
# COMPACT_ATOMS: atom_id res chain seq x y z
N MET A 1 -17.46 32.87 -15.18
CA MET A 1 -17.13 32.51 -13.78
C MET A 1 -16.28 31.24 -13.79
N ILE A 2 -15.42 30.98 -12.80
CA ILE A 2 -14.70 29.68 -12.74
C ILE A 2 -15.61 28.67 -12.04
N THR A 3 -15.88 27.53 -12.70
CA THR A 3 -16.72 26.44 -12.21
C THR A 3 -15.88 25.19 -11.92
N ASP A 4 -16.48 24.15 -11.34
CA ASP A 4 -15.86 22.83 -11.07
C ASP A 4 -14.56 22.91 -10.26
N ILE A 5 -14.53 23.81 -9.27
CA ILE A 5 -13.37 24.00 -8.41
C ILE A 5 -13.15 22.73 -7.59
N PRO A 6 -11.98 22.07 -7.70
CA PRO A 6 -11.74 20.82 -7.02
C PRO A 6 -11.61 21.04 -5.51
N THR A 7 -11.95 20.01 -4.75
CA THR A 7 -11.81 19.96 -3.30
C THR A 7 -10.61 19.09 -2.90
N LYS A 8 -10.18 19.19 -1.64
CA LYS A 8 -9.18 18.28 -1.05
C LYS A 8 -9.61 16.81 -1.21
N THR A 9 -10.90 16.53 -1.00
CA THR A 9 -11.46 15.18 -1.08
C THR A 9 -11.33 14.60 -2.47
N ASP A 10 -11.57 15.38 -3.54
CA ASP A 10 -11.46 14.89 -4.92
C ASP A 10 -10.05 14.37 -5.23
N PHE A 11 -9.03 15.13 -4.81
CA PHE A 11 -7.64 14.71 -4.95
C PHE A 11 -7.28 13.52 -4.06
N TYR A 12 -7.80 13.50 -2.83
CA TYR A 12 -7.52 12.46 -1.84
C TYR A 12 -8.10 11.11 -2.25
N THR A 13 -9.33 11.09 -2.76
CA THR A 13 -9.99 9.90 -3.29
C THR A 13 -9.22 9.31 -4.47
N MET A 14 -8.82 10.14 -5.45
CA MET A 14 -8.00 9.66 -6.58
C MET A 14 -6.64 9.14 -6.13
N ALA A 15 -5.99 9.84 -5.18
CA ALA A 15 -4.74 9.37 -4.61
C ALA A 15 -4.88 8.00 -3.94
N ASP A 16 -5.99 7.76 -3.24
CA ASP A 16 -6.27 6.47 -2.59
C ASP A 16 -6.48 5.33 -3.57
N HIS A 17 -7.22 5.56 -4.66
CA HIS A 17 -7.36 4.54 -5.71
C HIS A 17 -6.01 4.17 -6.32
N MET A 18 -5.19 5.16 -6.68
CA MET A 18 -3.89 4.93 -7.31
C MET A 18 -2.92 4.11 -6.44
N VAL A 19 -2.81 4.46 -5.15
CA VAL A 19 -1.88 3.75 -4.24
C VAL A 19 -2.37 2.35 -3.89
N ASN A 20 -3.68 2.15 -3.76
CA ASN A 20 -4.25 0.83 -3.53
C ASN A 20 -4.10 -0.07 -4.75
N GLU A 21 -4.30 0.46 -5.97
CA GLU A 21 -4.07 -0.28 -7.22
C GLU A 21 -2.60 -0.65 -7.39
N ALA A 22 -1.68 0.25 -7.04
CA ALA A 22 -0.25 -0.03 -7.02
C ALA A 22 0.09 -1.16 -6.03
N TRP A 23 -0.45 -1.08 -4.82
CA TRP A 23 -0.20 -2.09 -3.79
C TRP A 23 -0.70 -3.48 -4.21
N GLU A 24 -1.94 -3.56 -4.70
CA GLU A 24 -2.57 -4.81 -5.14
C GLU A 24 -1.74 -5.53 -6.21
N LYS A 25 -1.37 -4.82 -7.27
CA LYS A 25 -0.54 -5.36 -8.36
C LYS A 25 0.77 -5.96 -7.87
N ILE A 26 1.38 -5.37 -6.85
CA ILE A 26 2.67 -5.83 -6.32
C ILE A 26 2.49 -6.93 -5.27
N ALA A 27 1.42 -6.86 -4.48
CA ALA A 27 1.05 -7.90 -3.54
C ALA A 27 0.80 -9.22 -4.26
N ASP A 28 0.05 -9.21 -5.37
CA ASP A 28 -0.22 -10.40 -6.18
C ASP A 28 1.07 -11.02 -6.75
N LEU A 29 1.95 -10.20 -7.34
CA LEU A 29 3.24 -10.67 -7.86
C LEU A 29 4.15 -11.22 -6.75
N ALA A 30 4.18 -10.57 -5.59
CA ALA A 30 4.97 -11.02 -4.45
C ALA A 30 4.40 -12.31 -3.84
N TYR A 31 3.07 -12.46 -3.83
CA TYR A 31 2.37 -13.64 -3.38
C TYR A 31 2.69 -14.84 -4.28
N ASP A 32 2.52 -14.70 -5.59
CA ASP A 32 2.85 -15.74 -6.58
C ASP A 32 4.31 -16.18 -6.48
N TYR A 33 5.24 -15.22 -6.42
CA TYR A 33 6.66 -15.51 -6.29
C TYR A 33 6.98 -16.27 -4.99
N ARG A 34 6.33 -15.90 -3.88
CA ARG A 34 6.49 -16.58 -2.59
C ARG A 34 5.96 -18.01 -2.67
N ASP A 35 4.76 -18.22 -3.19
CA ASP A 35 4.14 -19.54 -3.26
C ASP A 35 4.91 -20.49 -4.17
N ILE A 36 5.45 -20.00 -5.29
CA ILE A 36 6.34 -20.80 -6.14
C ILE A 36 7.63 -21.15 -5.41
N ASN A 37 8.20 -20.25 -4.60
CA ASN A 37 9.38 -20.56 -3.80
C ASN A 37 9.10 -21.59 -2.70
N LEU A 38 7.95 -21.51 -2.04
CA LEU A 38 7.52 -22.50 -1.05
C LEU A 38 7.37 -23.88 -1.69
N TRP A 39 6.69 -23.94 -2.85
CA TRP A 39 6.59 -25.16 -3.65
C TRP A 39 7.96 -25.73 -4.02
N ASN A 40 8.85 -24.89 -4.55
CA ASN A 40 10.21 -25.30 -4.90
C ASN A 40 11.01 -25.82 -3.69
N SER A 41 10.82 -25.21 -2.52
CA SER A 41 11.45 -25.69 -1.28
C SER A 41 10.91 -27.06 -0.89
N TYR A 42 9.60 -27.26 -0.97
CA TYR A 42 8.97 -28.55 -0.68
C TYR A 42 9.43 -29.66 -1.63
N CYS A 43 9.48 -29.39 -2.94
CA CYS A 43 10.00 -30.33 -3.93
C CYS A 43 11.46 -30.74 -3.65
N LYS A 44 12.31 -29.82 -3.21
CA LYS A 44 13.72 -30.12 -2.88
C LYS A 44 13.89 -31.03 -1.66
N THR A 45 12.94 -30.99 -0.73
CA THR A 45 13.00 -31.77 0.51
C THR A 45 12.24 -33.10 0.46
N SER A 46 11.43 -33.31 -0.58
CA SER A 46 10.56 -34.47 -0.70
C SER A 46 11.15 -35.51 -1.63
N GLU A 47 11.07 -36.79 -1.24
CA GLU A 47 11.55 -37.93 -2.03
C GLU A 47 10.67 -38.22 -3.27
N PHE A 48 9.49 -37.61 -3.35
CA PHE A 48 8.52 -37.85 -4.41
C PHE A 48 8.72 -36.96 -5.65
N TYR A 49 9.58 -35.93 -5.56
CA TYR A 49 9.80 -34.97 -6.64
C TYR A 49 11.25 -35.00 -7.13
N THR A 50 11.42 -34.54 -8.36
CA THR A 50 12.70 -34.48 -9.06
C THR A 50 13.06 -33.02 -9.37
N GLU A 51 14.30 -32.78 -9.80
CA GLU A 51 14.72 -31.43 -10.19
C GLU A 51 13.87 -30.83 -11.32
N SER A 52 13.26 -31.66 -12.18
CA SER A 52 12.36 -31.16 -13.24
C SER A 52 11.05 -30.58 -12.72
N ASP A 53 10.65 -30.89 -11.47
CA ASP A 53 9.44 -30.34 -10.84
C ASP A 53 9.66 -28.94 -10.24
N ILE A 54 10.94 -28.51 -10.14
CA ILE A 54 11.33 -27.20 -9.63
C ILE A 54 11.07 -26.14 -10.72
N LYS A 55 10.23 -25.15 -10.38
CA LYS A 55 9.90 -24.05 -11.29
C LYS A 55 11.06 -23.04 -11.34
N ASN A 56 11.53 -22.72 -12.55
CA ASN A 56 12.58 -21.72 -12.74
C ASN A 56 12.01 -20.29 -12.51
N LEU A 57 12.63 -19.55 -11.59
CA LEU A 57 12.25 -18.17 -11.21
C LEU A 57 13.25 -17.10 -11.69
N GLU A 58 14.31 -17.47 -12.41
CA GLU A 58 15.40 -16.57 -12.84
C GLU A 58 14.88 -15.32 -13.56
N HIS A 59 13.89 -15.50 -14.44
CA HIS A 59 13.34 -14.42 -15.26
C HIS A 59 12.05 -13.80 -14.69
N TYR A 60 11.56 -14.26 -13.53
CA TYR A 60 10.25 -13.86 -13.00
C TYR A 60 10.14 -12.34 -12.85
N TRP A 61 11.10 -11.72 -12.14
CA TRP A 61 11.10 -10.28 -11.91
C TRP A 61 11.40 -9.47 -13.17
N LEU A 62 12.16 -10.05 -14.11
CA LEU A 62 12.41 -9.42 -15.41
C LEU A 62 11.11 -9.28 -16.21
N PHE A 63 10.28 -10.34 -16.26
CA PHE A 63 8.97 -10.29 -16.91
C PHE A 63 7.96 -9.43 -16.14
N ALA A 64 8.04 -9.40 -14.81
CA ALA A 64 7.18 -8.54 -13.98
C ALA A 64 7.58 -7.05 -14.02
N ARG A 65 8.78 -6.71 -14.50
CA ARG A 65 9.35 -5.35 -14.48
C ARG A 65 8.41 -4.25 -15.01
N PRO A 66 7.67 -4.41 -16.12
CA PRO A 66 6.71 -3.39 -16.56
C PRO A 66 5.62 -3.11 -15.52
N LYS A 67 5.09 -4.16 -14.86
CA LYS A 67 4.09 -4.01 -13.78
C LYS A 67 4.68 -3.30 -12.56
N LEU A 68 5.95 -3.58 -12.23
CA LEU A 68 6.67 -2.90 -11.14
C LEU A 68 6.79 -1.40 -11.42
N ILE A 69 7.22 -1.01 -12.63
CA ILE A 69 7.36 0.40 -13.03
C ILE A 69 6.02 1.12 -13.02
N THR A 70 4.97 0.49 -13.56
CA THR A 70 3.61 1.06 -13.54
C THR A 70 3.13 1.31 -12.11
N SER A 71 3.34 0.36 -11.21
CA SER A 71 2.95 0.50 -9.79
C SER A 71 3.74 1.60 -9.09
N PHE A 72 5.05 1.72 -9.37
CA PHE A 72 5.86 2.82 -8.86
C PHE A 72 5.41 4.20 -9.35
N ASN A 73 5.01 4.30 -10.61
CA ASN A 73 4.45 5.54 -11.17
C ASN A 73 3.13 5.91 -10.49
N LEU A 74 2.25 4.95 -10.24
CA LEU A 74 0.99 5.17 -9.52
C LEU A 74 1.22 5.71 -8.10
N ILE A 75 2.25 5.25 -7.40
CA ILE A 75 2.62 5.77 -6.07
C ILE A 75 3.05 7.23 -6.15
N LEU A 76 3.91 7.58 -7.12
CA LEU A 76 4.32 8.96 -7.34
C LEU A 76 3.12 9.86 -7.70
N GLN A 77 2.24 9.37 -8.57
CA GLN A 77 1.03 10.09 -8.92
C GLN A 77 0.10 10.30 -7.71
N SER A 78 -0.06 9.27 -6.87
CA SER A 78 -0.82 9.35 -5.63
C SER A 78 -0.26 10.44 -4.70
N ILE A 79 1.06 10.49 -4.51
CA ILE A 79 1.71 11.52 -3.69
C ILE A 79 1.48 12.91 -4.29
N GLU A 80 1.61 13.07 -5.61
CA GLU A 80 1.33 14.34 -6.28
C GLU A 80 -0.12 14.80 -6.06
N PHE A 81 -1.09 13.88 -6.15
CA PHE A 81 -2.49 14.17 -5.88
C PHE A 81 -2.71 14.56 -4.40
N ARG A 82 -2.10 13.85 -3.44
CA ARG A 82 -2.17 14.25 -2.01
C ARG A 82 -1.62 15.66 -1.79
N LEU A 83 -0.47 15.98 -2.38
CA LEU A 83 0.10 17.33 -2.29
C LEU A 83 -0.82 18.39 -2.91
N LYS A 84 -1.46 18.09 -4.05
CA LYS A 84 -2.47 18.98 -4.65
C LYS A 84 -3.67 19.20 -3.73
N GLY A 85 -4.18 18.14 -3.09
CA GLY A 85 -5.26 18.24 -2.11
C GLY A 85 -4.91 19.13 -0.92
N LEU A 86 -3.67 19.04 -0.43
CA LEU A 86 -3.15 19.92 0.62
C LEU A 86 -3.07 21.40 0.18
N ILE A 87 -2.66 21.66 -1.07
CA ILE A 87 -2.62 23.04 -1.61
C ILE A 87 -4.02 23.60 -1.79
N VAL A 88 -4.96 22.80 -2.29
CA VAL A 88 -6.36 23.18 -2.52
C VAL A 88 -7.06 23.58 -1.23
N GLU A 89 -6.74 22.91 -0.12
CA GLU A 89 -7.25 23.26 1.20
C GLU A 89 -6.84 24.67 1.66
N ILE A 90 -5.65 25.14 1.23
CA ILE A 90 -5.22 26.52 1.45
C ILE A 90 -5.96 27.45 0.48
N SER A 91 -5.86 27.15 -0.82
CA SER A 91 -6.61 27.82 -1.87
C SER A 91 -6.51 27.04 -3.19
N PRO A 92 -7.62 26.70 -3.85
CA PRO A 92 -7.61 25.97 -5.11
C PRO A 92 -6.90 26.75 -6.24
N TYR A 93 -6.94 28.08 -6.20
CA TYR A 93 -6.30 28.92 -7.22
C TYR A 93 -4.78 28.87 -7.20
N LEU A 94 -4.17 28.42 -6.09
CA LEU A 94 -2.71 28.20 -6.02
C LEU A 94 -2.23 27.07 -6.95
N LEU A 95 -3.13 26.18 -7.37
CA LEU A 95 -2.79 25.16 -8.37
C LEU A 95 -2.68 25.72 -9.79
N ILE A 96 -3.27 26.88 -10.09
CA ILE A 96 -3.30 27.42 -11.45
C ILE A 96 -1.95 28.07 -11.78
N THR A 97 -1.36 27.66 -12.89
CA THR A 97 -0.14 28.25 -13.44
C THR A 97 -0.43 28.97 -14.76
N ASN A 98 0.38 29.98 -15.08
CA ASN A 98 0.30 30.70 -16.36
C ASN A 98 -1.10 31.29 -16.68
N ALA A 99 -1.91 31.59 -15.66
CA ALA A 99 -3.29 32.06 -15.79
C ALA A 99 -3.45 33.27 -16.74
N THR A 100 -2.43 34.12 -16.83
CA THR A 100 -2.39 35.34 -17.65
C THR A 100 -1.85 35.13 -19.06
N ARG A 101 -1.14 34.02 -19.33
CA ARG A 101 -0.54 33.74 -20.66
C ARG A 101 -1.40 32.80 -21.49
N ASN A 102 -2.02 31.81 -20.87
CA ASN A 102 -2.81 30.78 -21.53
C ASN A 102 -4.19 30.66 -20.86
N THR A 103 -4.95 31.75 -20.82
CA THR A 103 -6.30 31.72 -20.25
C THR A 103 -7.22 30.86 -21.14
N PRO A 104 -7.93 29.87 -20.57
CA PRO A 104 -8.88 29.07 -21.35
C PRO A 104 -10.01 29.92 -21.92
N LYS A 105 -10.62 29.45 -23.02
CA LYS A 105 -11.78 30.14 -23.61
C LYS A 105 -13.03 29.82 -22.80
N PRO A 106 -13.87 30.81 -22.49
CA PRO A 106 -15.16 30.56 -21.85
C PRO A 106 -16.11 29.80 -22.78
N ASP A 107 -17.02 29.03 -22.18
CA ASP A 107 -18.12 28.37 -22.87
C ASP A 107 -19.18 29.38 -23.36
N SER A 108 -20.26 28.86 -23.95
CA SER A 108 -21.38 29.67 -24.45
C SER A 108 -22.09 30.49 -23.37
N GLU A 109 -21.93 30.14 -22.09
CA GLU A 109 -22.53 30.81 -20.93
C GLU A 109 -21.54 31.76 -20.22
N GLY A 110 -20.29 31.87 -20.69
CA GLY A 110 -19.27 32.70 -20.06
C GLY A 110 -18.55 32.04 -18.86
N ASN A 111 -18.67 30.72 -18.70
CA ASN A 111 -18.01 29.95 -17.66
C ASN A 111 -16.74 29.28 -18.17
N ILE A 112 -15.79 29.04 -17.27
CA ILE A 112 -14.55 28.31 -17.55
C ILE A 112 -14.42 27.23 -16.47
N SER A 113 -14.30 25.97 -16.87
CA SER A 113 -14.09 24.88 -15.93
C SER A 113 -12.67 24.95 -15.36
N PHE A 114 -12.50 24.65 -14.07
CA PHE A 114 -11.19 24.62 -13.44
C PHE A 114 -10.23 23.65 -14.15
N SER A 115 -10.75 22.54 -14.70
CA SER A 115 -9.94 21.53 -15.40
C SER A 115 -9.26 22.05 -16.68
N ASP A 116 -9.77 23.15 -17.25
CA ASP A 116 -9.21 23.72 -18.49
C ASP A 116 -7.95 24.56 -18.22
N PHE A 117 -7.72 24.94 -16.96
CA PHE A 117 -6.53 25.67 -16.57
C PHE A 117 -5.31 24.76 -16.53
N HIS A 118 -4.17 25.31 -16.98
CA HIS A 118 -2.89 24.67 -16.72
C HIS A 118 -2.61 24.68 -15.21
N THR A 119 -2.24 23.53 -14.66
CA THR A 119 -1.99 23.36 -13.23
C THR A 119 -0.50 23.17 -12.93
N LEU A 120 -0.12 23.33 -11.66
CA LEU A 120 1.25 23.13 -11.19
C LEU A 120 1.80 21.77 -11.62
N ASP A 121 3.02 21.81 -12.14
CA ASP A 121 3.84 20.63 -12.34
C ASP A 121 4.27 20.06 -10.99
N ALA A 122 4.53 18.75 -10.99
CA ALA A 122 4.97 18.04 -9.79
C ALA A 122 6.20 18.69 -9.13
N GLN A 123 7.08 19.36 -9.89
CA GLN A 123 8.32 19.99 -9.38
C GLN A 123 8.03 21.15 -8.44
N ASP A 124 6.93 21.86 -8.68
CA ASP A 124 6.58 23.07 -7.94
C ASP A 124 5.67 22.80 -6.74
N LEU A 125 5.02 21.63 -6.67
CA LEU A 125 4.06 21.29 -5.61
C LEU A 125 4.64 21.47 -4.20
N ILE A 126 5.83 20.94 -3.92
CA ILE A 126 6.48 21.07 -2.61
C ILE A 126 6.78 22.54 -2.30
N LYS A 127 7.32 23.27 -3.28
CA LYS A 127 7.70 24.67 -3.10
C LYS A 127 6.47 25.53 -2.80
N VAL A 128 5.40 25.37 -3.56
CA VAL A 128 4.14 26.09 -3.36
C VAL A 128 3.56 25.74 -1.99
N TYR A 129 3.41 24.45 -1.67
CA TYR A 129 2.88 24.04 -0.38
C TYR A 129 3.70 24.63 0.78
N ASN A 130 5.03 24.48 0.79
CA ASN A 130 5.88 24.98 1.87
C ASN A 130 5.88 26.51 1.99
N THR A 131 5.57 27.24 0.92
CA THR A 131 5.51 28.72 0.93
C THR A 131 4.22 29.23 1.59
N PHE A 132 3.10 28.54 1.36
CA PHE A 132 1.77 29.01 1.81
C PHE A 132 1.22 28.25 3.01
N ALA A 133 1.73 27.05 3.33
CA ALA A 133 1.28 26.26 4.47
C ALA A 133 1.82 26.80 5.80
N SER A 134 1.04 26.62 6.87
CA SER A 134 1.47 26.95 8.24
C SER A 134 2.58 26.04 8.76
N LYS A 135 2.67 24.80 8.24
CA LYS A 135 3.69 23.82 8.58
C LYS A 135 4.30 23.25 7.31
N SER A 136 5.59 23.49 7.11
CA SER A 136 6.34 22.93 5.99
C SER A 136 6.48 21.40 6.10
N LEU A 137 6.61 20.74 4.96
CA LEU A 137 6.91 19.31 4.87
C LEU A 137 8.30 19.02 5.44
N PRO A 138 8.51 17.87 6.11
CA PRO A 138 9.83 17.50 6.63
C PRO A 138 10.89 17.34 5.54
N ASP A 139 12.13 17.77 5.80
CA ASP A 139 13.25 17.69 4.85
C ASP A 139 13.55 16.25 4.39
N ASP A 140 13.37 15.27 5.28
CA ASP A 140 13.52 13.85 4.93
C ASP A 140 12.48 13.40 3.88
N PHE A 141 11.24 13.88 3.98
CA PHE A 141 10.20 13.62 2.97
C PHE A 141 10.57 14.27 1.63
N ILE A 142 10.99 15.53 1.65
CA ILE A 142 11.33 16.29 0.43
C ILE A 142 12.48 15.59 -0.31
N THR A 143 13.54 15.23 0.42
CA THR A 143 14.72 14.55 -0.13
C THR A 143 14.33 13.20 -0.74
N TRP A 144 13.55 12.41 0.00
CA TRP A 144 13.10 11.10 -0.47
C TRP A 144 12.18 11.21 -1.70
N PHE A 145 11.19 12.10 -1.69
CA PHE A 145 10.27 12.27 -2.82
C PHE A 145 11.02 12.71 -4.09
N ASN A 146 11.97 13.64 -3.96
CA ASN A 146 12.82 14.04 -5.08
C ASN A 146 13.67 12.87 -5.60
N SER A 147 14.23 12.04 -4.73
CA SER A 147 14.97 10.84 -5.17
C SER A 147 14.10 9.85 -5.93
N MET A 148 12.84 9.66 -5.51
CA MET A 148 11.89 8.78 -6.20
C MET A 148 11.55 9.31 -7.59
N ARG A 149 11.44 10.62 -7.76
CA ARG A 149 11.18 11.24 -9.06
C ARG A 149 12.35 11.12 -10.02
N ILE A 150 13.57 11.29 -9.52
CA ILE A 150 14.79 11.02 -10.30
C ILE A 150 14.81 9.55 -10.73
N LEU A 151 14.46 8.64 -9.82
CA LEU A 151 14.37 7.21 -10.11
C LEU A 151 13.31 6.89 -11.17
N ARG A 152 12.12 7.52 -11.09
CA ARG A 152 11.06 7.41 -12.11
C ARG A 152 11.57 7.78 -13.49
N ASN A 153 12.24 8.93 -13.58
CA ASN A 153 12.76 9.43 -14.85
C ASN A 153 13.80 8.45 -15.43
N ARG A 154 14.61 7.80 -14.58
CA ARG A 154 15.52 6.74 -15.03
C ARG A 154 14.76 5.53 -15.57
N PHE A 155 13.73 5.05 -14.87
CA PHE A 155 12.94 3.91 -15.36
C PHE A 155 12.18 4.18 -16.66
N MET A 156 11.69 5.41 -16.85
CA MET A 156 10.88 5.79 -18.02
C MET A 156 11.71 6.24 -19.23
N HIS A 157 12.81 6.96 -19.02
CA HIS A 157 13.53 7.64 -20.10
C HIS A 157 14.91 7.05 -20.40
N THR A 158 15.41 6.13 -19.59
CA THR A 158 16.71 5.48 -19.83
C THR A 158 16.56 3.96 -19.84
N VAL A 159 17.20 3.30 -20.82
CA VAL A 159 17.38 1.84 -20.81
C VAL A 159 18.50 1.49 -19.82
N ASP A 160 18.24 1.74 -18.55
CA ASP A 160 19.18 1.39 -17.48
C ASP A 160 19.08 -0.11 -17.18
N LYS A 161 20.15 -0.85 -17.48
CA LYS A 161 20.29 -2.29 -17.21
C LYS A 161 20.83 -2.60 -15.82
N LYS A 162 21.20 -1.57 -15.03
CA LYS A 162 21.85 -1.74 -13.71
C LYS A 162 20.89 -1.46 -12.55
N THR A 163 19.92 -0.57 -12.74
CA THR A 163 18.93 -0.27 -11.71
C THR A 163 17.69 -1.13 -11.92
N ASP A 164 17.58 -2.20 -11.14
CA ASP A 164 16.35 -3.00 -11.08
C ASP A 164 15.40 -2.45 -10.02
N ILE A 165 14.11 -2.45 -10.38
CA ILE A 165 13.03 -2.13 -9.48
C ILE A 165 12.58 -3.41 -8.78
N MET A 166 12.55 -3.42 -7.46
CA MET A 166 12.17 -4.58 -6.66
C MET A 166 10.90 -4.30 -5.86
N PRO A 167 10.09 -5.34 -5.54
CA PRO A 167 8.87 -5.17 -4.75
C PRO A 167 9.07 -4.46 -3.42
N GLU A 168 10.19 -4.70 -2.73
CA GLU A 168 10.53 -4.04 -1.47
C GLU A 168 10.51 -2.51 -1.58
N LEU A 169 11.09 -1.95 -2.65
CA LEU A 169 11.11 -0.51 -2.87
C LEU A 169 9.68 0.04 -2.96
N ILE A 170 8.78 -0.68 -3.65
CA ILE A 170 7.40 -0.28 -3.84
C ILE A 170 6.65 -0.34 -2.50
N PHE A 171 6.68 -1.49 -1.82
CA PHE A 171 6.00 -1.67 -0.53
C PHE A 171 6.44 -0.64 0.50
N THR A 172 7.74 -0.43 0.65
CA THR A 172 8.27 0.56 1.59
C THR A 172 7.95 2.00 1.19
N SER A 173 7.88 2.30 -0.11
CA SER A 173 7.48 3.62 -0.60
C SER A 173 6.02 3.94 -0.31
N VAL A 174 5.12 2.95 -0.44
CA VAL A 174 3.70 3.09 -0.08
C VAL A 174 3.55 3.44 1.40
N VAL A 175 4.17 2.65 2.27
CA VAL A 175 4.07 2.87 3.72
C VAL A 175 4.70 4.21 4.11
N ARG A 176 5.84 4.56 3.52
CA ARG A 176 6.49 5.84 3.77
C ARG A 176 5.62 7.02 3.33
N ALA A 177 5.00 6.94 2.15
CA ALA A 177 4.08 7.96 1.66
C ALA A 177 2.89 8.15 2.63
N HIS A 178 2.27 7.03 3.03
CA HIS A 178 1.15 7.03 3.97
C HIS A 178 1.52 7.68 5.30
N ASN A 179 2.67 7.31 5.89
CA ASN A 179 3.09 7.86 7.17
C ASN A 179 3.35 9.38 7.11
N TYR A 180 3.75 9.93 5.96
CA TYR A 180 3.97 11.36 5.79
C TYR A 180 2.70 12.15 5.45
N LEU A 181 1.78 11.57 4.67
CA LEU A 181 0.67 12.30 4.05
C LEU A 181 -0.71 11.95 4.63
N ASN A 182 -0.80 10.90 5.46
CA ASN A 182 -2.03 10.40 6.06
C ASN A 182 -1.90 10.30 7.60
N THR A 183 -1.57 11.41 8.26
CA THR A 183 -1.32 11.44 9.72
C THR A 183 -2.53 11.09 10.58
N GLU A 184 -3.75 11.12 10.01
CA GLU A 184 -5.00 10.79 10.69
C GLU A 184 -5.35 9.29 10.62
N SER A 185 -4.64 8.51 9.80
CA SER A 185 -4.85 7.07 9.63
C SER A 185 -3.89 6.26 10.52
N ALA A 186 -4.34 5.11 11.03
CA ALA A 186 -3.58 4.30 11.97
C ALA A 186 -2.22 3.84 11.39
N HIS A 187 -2.26 3.04 10.32
CA HIS A 187 -1.11 2.66 9.51
C HIS A 187 -1.60 2.14 8.15
N TRP A 188 -0.65 1.91 7.22
CA TRP A 188 -0.98 1.56 5.84
C TRP A 188 -1.80 0.27 5.70
N ILE A 189 -1.45 -0.81 6.40
CA ILE A 189 -2.12 -2.10 6.15
C ILE A 189 -3.58 -2.10 6.65
N TRP A 190 -3.88 -1.34 7.73
CA TRP A 190 -5.25 -1.13 8.16
C TRP A 190 -6.02 -0.25 7.20
N HIS A 191 -5.36 0.78 6.65
CA HIS A 191 -5.93 1.61 5.60
C HIS A 191 -6.26 0.79 4.35
N ARG A 192 -5.36 -0.11 3.92
CA ARG A 192 -5.58 -1.05 2.81
C ARG A 192 -6.76 -1.97 3.09
N TYR A 193 -6.84 -2.54 4.30
CA TYR A 193 -7.97 -3.37 4.71
C TYR A 193 -9.31 -2.63 4.61
N LYS A 194 -9.39 -1.41 5.18
CA LYS A 194 -10.60 -0.58 5.11
C LYS A 194 -10.99 -0.23 3.67
N TYR A 195 -10.00 0.17 2.87
CA TYR A 195 -10.22 0.46 1.46
C TYR A 195 -10.80 -0.77 0.75
N LYS A 196 -10.19 -1.93 0.92
CA LYS A 196 -10.64 -3.17 0.26
C LYS A 196 -12.02 -3.60 0.74
N ALA A 197 -12.32 -3.44 2.03
CA ALA A 197 -13.64 -3.74 2.58
C ALA A 197 -14.76 -2.85 1.99
N ILE A 198 -14.48 -1.57 1.74
CA ILE A 198 -15.45 -0.65 1.12
C ILE A 198 -15.63 -0.95 -0.38
N HIS A 199 -14.58 -1.41 -1.05
CA HIS A 199 -14.55 -1.56 -2.51
C HIS A 199 -14.77 -3.01 -3.01
N SER A 200 -14.80 -4.01 -2.11
CA SER A 200 -14.88 -5.44 -2.45
C SER A 200 -16.09 -5.82 -3.30
N SER A 201 -17.18 -5.09 -3.14
CA SER A 201 -18.47 -5.38 -3.77
C SER A 201 -18.75 -4.48 -4.99
N GLY A 202 -17.73 -3.79 -5.51
CA GLY A 202 -17.89 -2.88 -6.67
C GLY A 202 -18.88 -1.73 -6.42
N GLY A 203 -19.09 -1.36 -5.15
CA GLY A 203 -20.09 -0.37 -4.74
C GLY A 203 -21.47 -0.94 -4.41
N ILE A 204 -21.68 -2.26 -4.52
CA ILE A 204 -22.91 -2.93 -4.07
C ILE A 204 -22.85 -3.04 -2.54
N ASN A 205 -23.87 -2.53 -1.87
CA ASN A 205 -23.95 -2.50 -0.42
C ASN A 205 -24.41 -3.85 0.15
N ILE A 206 -23.51 -4.85 0.16
CA ILE A 206 -23.78 -6.18 0.71
C ILE A 206 -23.42 -6.17 2.20
N GLY A 207 -24.41 -6.32 3.09
CA GLY A 207 -24.19 -6.49 4.53
C GLY A 207 -23.93 -5.23 5.35
N LEU A 208 -24.52 -4.07 4.99
CA LEU A 208 -24.61 -2.88 5.87
C LEU A 208 -26.00 -2.65 6.47
N ASP A 209 -27.02 -3.39 6.05
CA ASP A 209 -28.35 -3.35 6.68
C ASP A 209 -28.35 -4.30 7.90
N GLU A 210 -28.92 -3.84 9.01
CA GLU A 210 -28.83 -4.49 10.35
C GLU A 210 -29.41 -5.93 10.39
N ASP A 211 -30.06 -6.39 9.31
CA ASP A 211 -30.76 -7.67 9.22
C ASP A 211 -30.23 -8.63 8.13
N GLU A 212 -29.15 -8.32 7.39
CA GLU A 212 -28.62 -9.21 6.33
C GLU A 212 -27.10 -9.50 6.42
N ASP A 213 -26.79 -10.80 6.54
CA ASP A 213 -25.54 -11.52 6.31
C ASP A 213 -24.22 -10.75 6.45
N GLU A 214 -23.82 -10.47 7.71
CA GLU A 214 -22.48 -9.93 8.07
C GLU A 214 -21.33 -10.74 7.44
N GLU A 215 -21.57 -12.02 7.20
CA GLU A 215 -20.75 -13.00 6.49
C GLU A 215 -20.37 -12.61 5.05
N PHE A 216 -21.27 -11.94 4.33
CA PHE A 216 -21.00 -11.46 2.98
C PHE A 216 -20.46 -10.02 2.91
N SER A 217 -20.28 -9.37 4.07
CA SER A 217 -19.77 -8.01 4.12
C SER A 217 -18.32 -7.93 3.65
N GLY A 218 -17.97 -6.83 2.98
CA GLY A 218 -16.59 -6.58 2.57
C GLY A 218 -15.59 -6.56 3.74
N ILE A 219 -16.07 -6.27 4.94
CA ILE A 219 -15.30 -6.31 6.20
C ILE A 219 -14.76 -7.71 6.47
N VAL A 220 -15.59 -8.74 6.28
CA VAL A 220 -15.22 -10.15 6.49
C VAL A 220 -14.31 -10.62 5.36
N TRP A 221 -14.72 -10.43 4.10
CA TRP A 221 -13.97 -10.89 2.93
C TRP A 221 -12.57 -10.28 2.79
N ALA A 222 -12.43 -8.99 3.07
CA ALA A 222 -11.16 -8.30 2.89
C ALA A 222 -10.11 -8.69 3.95
N MET A 223 -10.51 -9.22 5.11
CA MET A 223 -9.60 -9.44 6.24
C MET A 223 -8.51 -10.46 5.89
N LEU A 224 -8.91 -11.66 5.44
CA LEU A 224 -7.98 -12.73 5.08
C LEU A 224 -7.15 -12.37 3.85
N GLN A 225 -7.77 -11.79 2.81
CA GLN A 225 -7.05 -11.36 1.62
C GLN A 225 -5.97 -10.32 1.93
N THR A 226 -6.28 -9.34 2.81
CA THR A 226 -5.27 -8.34 3.20
C THR A 226 -4.17 -8.96 4.06
N HIS A 227 -4.44 -10.03 4.82
CA HIS A 227 -3.38 -10.79 5.50
C HIS A 227 -2.46 -11.49 4.50
N TYR A 228 -2.98 -12.06 3.41
CA TYR A 228 -2.15 -12.62 2.34
C TYR A 228 -1.27 -11.57 1.67
N GLU A 229 -1.82 -10.39 1.38
CA GLU A 229 -1.06 -9.24 0.88
C GLU A 229 0.03 -8.82 1.86
N PHE A 230 -0.29 -8.78 3.16
CA PHE A 230 0.68 -8.47 4.21
C PHE A 230 1.80 -9.51 4.29
N THR A 231 1.46 -10.80 4.26
CA THR A 231 2.46 -11.89 4.20
C THR A 231 3.37 -11.72 3.01
N ALA A 232 2.82 -11.48 1.81
CA ALA A 232 3.59 -11.27 0.59
C ALA A 232 4.54 -10.05 0.72
N ALA A 233 4.07 -8.94 1.27
CA ALA A 233 4.87 -7.75 1.51
C ALA A 233 6.03 -8.02 2.49
N ILE A 234 5.76 -8.70 3.60
CA ILE A 234 6.79 -9.07 4.58
C ILE A 234 7.80 -10.06 3.98
N SER A 235 7.34 -11.05 3.21
CA SER A 235 8.24 -12.00 2.53
C SER A 235 9.17 -11.29 1.55
N ALA A 236 8.67 -10.32 0.78
CA ALA A 236 9.44 -9.59 -0.22
C ALA A 236 10.41 -8.55 0.35
N CYS A 237 10.20 -8.07 1.59
CA CYS A 237 11.06 -7.07 2.22
C CYS A 237 12.26 -7.68 2.97
N SER A 238 13.37 -6.96 3.02
CA SER A 238 14.46 -7.19 3.98
C SER A 238 13.98 -7.12 5.44
N LYS A 239 14.79 -7.63 6.38
CA LYS A 239 14.43 -7.63 7.81
C LYS A 239 14.35 -6.21 8.36
N GLU A 240 15.26 -5.35 7.92
CA GLU A 240 15.37 -3.96 8.31
C GLU A 240 14.14 -3.19 7.84
N SER A 241 13.72 -3.39 6.58
CA SER A 241 12.53 -2.76 6.03
C SER A 241 11.25 -3.28 6.67
N ALA A 242 11.11 -4.60 6.86
CA ALA A 242 9.96 -5.19 7.54
C ALA A 242 9.77 -4.60 8.95
N LYS A 243 10.86 -4.49 9.72
CA LYS A 243 10.82 -3.92 11.06
C LYS A 243 10.54 -2.42 11.04
N LYS A 244 11.20 -1.68 10.16
CA LYS A 244 11.10 -0.21 10.10
C LYS A 244 9.73 0.27 9.61
N PHE A 245 9.19 -0.33 8.56
CA PHE A 245 7.98 0.16 7.91
C PHE A 245 6.72 -0.56 8.42
N PHE A 246 6.80 -1.85 8.72
CA PHE A 246 5.63 -2.64 9.12
C PHE A 246 5.63 -3.00 10.61
N GLY A 247 6.67 -2.64 11.35
CA GLY A 247 6.80 -3.05 12.76
C GLY A 247 6.95 -4.55 12.96
N TYR A 248 7.22 -5.30 11.89
CA TYR A 248 7.28 -6.77 11.91
C TYR A 248 8.72 -7.26 11.94
N THR A 249 9.02 -8.16 12.87
CA THR A 249 10.37 -8.72 13.02
C THR A 249 10.45 -10.09 12.35
N LYS A 250 11.19 -10.17 11.23
CA LYS A 250 11.46 -11.45 10.54
C LYS A 250 12.43 -12.33 11.34
N ASN A 251 12.27 -13.65 11.19
CA ASN A 251 13.22 -14.66 11.68
C ASN A 251 14.39 -14.80 10.69
N ASP A 252 15.58 -15.09 11.20
CA ASP A 252 16.72 -15.51 10.39
C ASP A 252 16.56 -16.96 9.94
N SER A 253 16.91 -17.26 8.69
CA SER A 253 17.16 -18.64 8.25
C SER A 253 18.45 -19.13 8.92
N GLY A 254 18.33 -19.59 10.16
CA GLY A 254 19.46 -19.99 11.02
C GLY A 254 19.37 -19.49 12.48
N ASP A 255 18.37 -18.69 12.84
CA ASP A 255 18.15 -18.32 14.25
C ASP A 255 17.65 -19.56 15.02
N THR A 256 18.37 -19.95 16.06
CA THR A 256 17.99 -21.09 16.93
C THR A 256 16.88 -20.72 17.92
N ASN A 257 16.63 -19.42 18.12
CA ASN A 257 15.49 -18.91 18.85
C ASN A 257 14.47 -18.36 17.86
N SER A 258 13.53 -19.21 17.41
CA SER A 258 12.35 -18.74 16.68
C SER A 258 11.70 -17.63 17.50
N LYS A 259 11.56 -16.43 16.93
CA LYS A 259 10.76 -15.39 17.60
C LYS A 259 9.33 -15.90 17.60
N GLU A 260 8.78 -16.02 18.80
CA GLU A 260 7.38 -16.40 18.99
C GLU A 260 6.49 -15.37 18.27
N SER A 261 5.82 -15.85 17.22
CA SER A 261 4.73 -15.18 16.54
C SER A 261 3.44 -15.96 16.78
N PHE A 262 2.30 -15.26 16.77
CA PHE A 262 0.99 -15.88 16.93
C PHE A 262 -0.02 -15.26 15.96
N TYR A 263 -1.07 -16.00 15.64
CA TYR A 263 -2.21 -15.45 14.94
C TYR A 263 -2.99 -14.46 15.81
N CYS A 264 -3.41 -13.34 15.22
CA CYS A 264 -4.19 -12.34 15.93
C CYS A 264 -5.64 -12.80 16.09
N ARG A 265 -6.05 -13.14 17.32
CA ARG A 265 -7.44 -13.53 17.65
C ARG A 265 -8.50 -12.54 17.17
N LYS A 266 -8.23 -11.24 17.27
CA LYS A 266 -9.14 -10.20 16.78
C LYS A 266 -9.31 -10.27 15.27
N CYS A 267 -8.24 -10.44 14.51
CA CYS A 267 -8.31 -10.59 13.06
C CYS A 267 -9.00 -11.92 12.68
N VAL A 268 -8.64 -13.02 13.33
CA VAL A 268 -9.23 -14.34 13.08
C VAL A 268 -10.72 -14.35 13.38
N SER A 269 -11.17 -13.73 14.47
CA SER A 269 -12.60 -13.62 14.81
C SER A 269 -13.43 -12.89 13.76
N VAL A 270 -12.81 -12.03 12.92
CA VAL A 270 -13.48 -11.41 11.78
C VAL A 270 -13.51 -12.37 10.58
N MET A 271 -12.43 -13.12 10.36
CA MET A 271 -12.36 -14.11 9.27
C MET A 271 -13.32 -15.28 9.49
N GLU A 272 -13.49 -15.73 10.74
CA GLU A 272 -14.39 -16.83 11.15
C GLU A 272 -15.86 -16.55 10.87
N LYS A 273 -16.24 -15.27 10.65
CA LYS A 273 -17.58 -14.90 10.22
C LYS A 273 -17.87 -15.25 8.76
N SER A 274 -16.86 -15.65 7.98
CA SER A 274 -17.03 -16.05 6.58
C SER A 274 -17.54 -17.48 6.49
N TRP A 275 -18.56 -17.75 5.67
CA TRP A 275 -19.22 -19.06 5.54
C TRP A 275 -18.28 -20.19 5.16
N ASN A 276 -17.22 -19.84 4.44
CA ASN A 276 -16.23 -20.77 3.92
C ASN A 276 -14.91 -20.70 4.68
N PHE A 277 -14.84 -20.07 5.86
CA PHE A 277 -13.60 -20.00 6.60
C PHE A 277 -13.21 -21.38 7.16
N ASP A 278 -12.17 -21.97 6.58
CA ASP A 278 -11.40 -23.04 7.20
C ASP A 278 -10.13 -22.43 7.81
N SER A 279 -9.86 -22.83 9.04
CA SER A 279 -8.64 -22.54 9.78
C SER A 279 -7.33 -22.84 9.00
N LYS A 280 -7.33 -23.79 8.06
CA LYS A 280 -6.21 -24.06 7.12
C LYS A 280 -5.89 -22.90 6.18
N HIS A 281 -6.83 -21.98 5.97
CA HIS A 281 -6.55 -20.75 5.22
C HIS A 281 -5.48 -19.89 5.91
N LEU A 282 -5.32 -20.02 7.23
CA LEU A 282 -4.29 -19.32 7.97
C LEU A 282 -2.87 -19.83 7.69
N ASP A 283 -2.70 -21.04 7.15
CA ASP A 283 -1.39 -21.64 6.87
C ASP A 283 -0.58 -20.81 5.85
N SER A 284 -1.27 -20.08 4.97
CA SER A 284 -0.67 -19.18 3.98
C SER A 284 -0.59 -17.72 4.47
N ALA A 285 -1.09 -17.45 5.68
CA ALA A 285 -1.04 -16.16 6.34
C ALA A 285 0.06 -16.13 7.40
N LEU A 286 0.68 -14.97 7.57
CA LEU A 286 1.68 -14.74 8.59
C LEU A 286 1.02 -14.65 9.97
N GLU A 287 1.68 -15.22 10.97
CA GLU A 287 1.39 -14.94 12.37
C GLU A 287 1.76 -13.49 12.70
N THR A 288 0.78 -12.63 12.91
CA THR A 288 0.97 -11.17 12.97
C THR A 288 1.28 -10.61 14.36
N VAL A 289 1.06 -11.38 15.43
CA VAL A 289 1.27 -10.93 16.82
C VAL A 289 2.68 -11.26 17.27
N GLN A 290 3.44 -10.25 17.69
CA GLN A 290 4.80 -10.41 18.20
C GLN A 290 5.00 -9.63 19.51
N TYR A 291 5.90 -10.12 20.37
CA TYR A 291 6.23 -9.43 21.61
C TYR A 291 7.03 -8.16 21.37
N ASN A 292 6.49 -7.01 21.77
CA ASN A 292 7.17 -5.73 21.71
C ASN A 292 7.80 -5.40 23.08
N ARG A 293 9.13 -5.53 23.17
CA ARG A 293 9.91 -5.26 24.39
C ARG A 293 9.76 -3.83 24.91
N SER A 294 9.58 -2.84 24.03
CA SER A 294 9.48 -1.44 24.44
C SER A 294 8.18 -1.13 25.18
N LYS A 295 7.10 -1.85 24.81
CA LYS A 295 5.76 -1.71 25.40
C LYS A 295 5.44 -2.79 26.44
N GLY A 296 6.27 -3.83 26.53
CA GLY A 296 6.05 -4.96 27.43
C GLY A 296 4.79 -5.77 27.10
N ALA A 297 4.35 -5.75 25.84
CA ALA A 297 3.08 -6.35 25.40
C ALA A 297 3.23 -7.03 24.03
N TYR A 298 2.34 -7.97 23.73
CA TYR A 298 2.20 -8.57 22.41
C TYR A 298 1.36 -7.65 21.52
N ILE A 299 1.84 -7.36 20.31
CA ILE A 299 1.20 -6.40 19.41
C ILE A 299 1.02 -7.04 18.05
N CYS A 300 -0.19 -6.95 17.51
CA CYS A 300 -0.48 -7.35 16.15
C CYS A 300 0.10 -6.31 15.16
N ALA A 301 1.01 -6.72 14.28
CA ALA A 301 1.53 -5.84 13.22
C ALA A 301 0.44 -5.45 12.19
N PHE A 302 -0.65 -6.23 12.11
CA PHE A 302 -1.77 -5.95 11.20
C PHE A 302 -2.81 -4.99 11.78
N CYS A 303 -3.39 -5.24 12.95
CA CYS A 303 -4.47 -4.40 13.49
C CYS A 303 -4.07 -3.54 14.69
N LEU A 304 -2.79 -3.62 15.10
CA LEU A 304 -2.22 -2.90 16.26
C LEU A 304 -2.89 -3.24 17.61
N ASP A 305 -3.65 -4.32 17.67
CA ASP A 305 -4.25 -4.83 18.90
C ASP A 305 -3.15 -5.21 19.91
N GLU A 306 -3.23 -4.64 21.12
CA GLU A 306 -2.26 -4.83 22.19
C GLU A 306 -2.79 -5.84 23.22
N GLN A 307 -2.00 -6.88 23.47
CA GLN A 307 -2.34 -7.99 24.36
C GLN A 307 -1.28 -8.09 25.46
N LYS A 308 -1.70 -7.98 26.72
CA LYS A 308 -0.80 -8.02 27.88
C LYS A 308 -0.32 -9.44 28.20
N THR A 309 -1.12 -10.43 27.85
CA THR A 309 -0.82 -11.85 28.03
C THR A 309 -0.36 -12.45 26.73
N LYS A 310 0.49 -13.48 26.81
CA LYS A 310 0.88 -14.28 25.66
C LYS A 310 -0.39 -14.84 24.99
N PRO A 311 -0.57 -14.65 23.68
CA PRO A 311 -1.67 -15.29 22.96
C PRO A 311 -1.57 -16.79 23.14
N ILE A 312 -2.67 -17.45 23.49
CA ILE A 312 -2.74 -18.91 23.41
C ILE A 312 -2.93 -19.21 21.91
N ASP A 313 -2.19 -20.20 21.41
CA ASP A 313 -2.36 -20.70 20.05
C ASP A 313 -3.84 -20.94 19.76
N ILE A 314 -4.23 -20.71 18.52
CA ILE A 314 -5.62 -20.84 18.08
C ILE A 314 -6.00 -22.33 17.91
N TRP A 315 -5.06 -23.24 18.24
CA TRP A 315 -5.13 -24.68 18.03
C TRP A 315 -4.97 -25.47 19.33
#